data_AF-A0AAD3Y673-F1
#
_entry.id   AF-A0AAD3Y673-F1
#
_cell.length_a   1.000
_cell.length_b   1.000
_cell.length_c   1.000
_cell.angle_alpha   90.00
_cell.angle_beta   90.00
_cell.angle_gamma   90.00
#
_symmetry.space_group_name_H-M   'P 1'
#
loop_
_entity.id
_entity.type
_entity.pdbx_description
1 polymer ?
#
loop_
_entity_poly.entity_id
_entity_poly.type
_entity_poly.pdbx_seq_one_letter_code
_entity_poly.pdbx_strand_id
1 'polypeptide(L)'
;MIGGYASHGYAAEALGLLEAMKRLKVKPTYITFISILNACGHTGLVEEGRRCFESMGSEFGIEPGVEHFVALVDIMGRHGQLNEAIDLINGMSANADKAAWGALLGACRIHNNVELARFAAEALMKLEPESSAPYVLLHNMYADVEQWENAAEVRKMLERSNIKKECASSWVDSMVC
;
A
#
# COMPACT_ATOMS: atom_id res chain seq x y z
N MET A 1 3.86 10.09 -21.00
CA MET A 1 4.62 10.32 -19.75
C MET A 1 3.65 10.77 -18.66
N ILE A 2 3.23 9.85 -17.78
CA ILE A 2 2.50 10.15 -16.55
C ILE A 2 3.18 9.44 -15.34
N GLY A 3 3.85 8.30 -15.58
CA GLY A 3 4.59 7.57 -14.53
C GLY A 3 5.83 8.25 -13.92
N GLY A 4 6.32 9.37 -14.47
CA GLY A 4 7.48 10.09 -13.93
C GLY A 4 7.15 11.18 -12.91
N TYR A 5 5.89 11.61 -12.80
CA TYR A 5 5.47 12.73 -11.95
C TYR A 5 5.06 12.29 -10.53
N ALA A 6 4.75 11.02 -10.31
CA ALA A 6 4.27 10.53 -9.01
C ALA A 6 5.32 10.57 -7.89
N SER A 7 6.61 10.73 -8.20
CA SER A 7 7.72 10.54 -7.24
C SER A 7 8.18 11.81 -6.51
N HIS A 8 7.65 13.01 -6.82
CA HIS A 8 8.22 14.29 -6.37
C HIS A 8 7.21 15.32 -5.84
N GLY A 9 6.07 14.88 -5.29
CA GLY A 9 5.11 15.81 -4.70
C GLY A 9 4.24 16.57 -5.73
N TYR A 10 4.23 16.10 -6.98
CA TYR A 10 3.51 16.75 -8.09
C TYR A 10 2.04 16.34 -8.21
N ALA A 11 1.36 16.11 -7.08
CA ALA A 11 -0.05 15.74 -7.14
C ALA A 11 -0.90 16.87 -7.75
N ALA A 12 -0.54 18.13 -7.49
CA ALA A 12 -1.19 19.29 -8.10
C ALA A 12 -1.06 19.28 -9.64
N GLU A 13 0.10 18.92 -10.18
CA GLU A 13 0.35 18.84 -11.62
C GLU A 13 -0.33 17.63 -12.23
N ALA A 14 -0.36 16.49 -11.53
CA ALA A 14 -1.07 15.29 -11.98
C ALA A 14 -2.59 15.55 -12.07
N LEU A 15 -3.16 16.23 -11.07
CA LEU A 15 -4.55 16.69 -11.09
C LEU A 15 -4.79 17.75 -12.17
N GLY A 16 -3.87 18.69 -12.34
CA GLY A 16 -3.91 19.69 -13.41
C GLY A 16 -3.88 19.07 -14.81
N LEU A 17 -3.12 17.98 -14.99
CA LEU A 17 -3.11 17.20 -16.23
C LEU A 17 -4.47 16.54 -16.48
N LEU A 18 -5.12 15.98 -15.45
CA LEU A 18 -6.47 15.42 -15.60
C LEU A 18 -7.48 16.49 -16.04
N GLU A 19 -7.44 17.67 -15.43
CA GLU A 19 -8.30 18.79 -15.81
C GLU A 19 -7.99 19.33 -17.21
N ALA A 20 -6.72 19.35 -17.61
CA ALA A 20 -6.34 19.66 -18.98
C ALA A 20 -6.86 18.62 -19.98
N MET A 21 -6.80 17.32 -19.65
CA MET A 21 -7.36 16.24 -20.46
C MET A 21 -8.88 16.42 -20.64
N LYS A 22 -9.62 16.75 -19.57
CA LYS A 22 -11.05 17.09 -19.65
C LYS A 22 -11.30 18.25 -20.61
N ARG A 23 -10.60 19.38 -20.44
CA ARG A 23 -10.74 20.58 -21.30
C ARG A 23 -10.41 20.30 -22.77
N LEU A 24 -9.39 19.49 -23.03
CA LEU A 24 -8.93 19.14 -24.38
C LEU A 24 -9.72 17.96 -24.98
N LYS A 25 -10.71 17.41 -24.25
CA LYS A 25 -11.48 16.23 -24.65
C LYS A 25 -10.59 15.00 -24.95
N VAL A 26 -9.46 14.90 -24.26
CA VAL A 26 -8.57 13.73 -24.30
C VAL A 26 -9.00 12.80 -23.17
N LYS A 27 -9.30 11.54 -23.49
CA LYS A 27 -9.77 10.58 -22.49
C LYS A 27 -8.59 10.11 -21.61
N PRO A 28 -8.66 10.25 -20.27
CA PRO A 28 -7.70 9.59 -19.38
C PRO A 28 -7.81 8.07 -19.51
N THR A 29 -6.73 7.39 -19.16
CA THR A 29 -6.64 5.92 -19.25
C THR A 29 -6.57 5.29 -17.87
N TYR A 30 -6.72 3.96 -17.81
CA TYR A 30 -6.48 3.15 -16.61
C TYR A 30 -5.18 3.55 -15.89
N ILE A 31 -4.06 3.62 -16.62
CA ILE A 31 -2.74 3.99 -16.06
C ILE A 31 -2.66 5.46 -15.62
N THR A 32 -3.47 6.34 -16.21
CA THR A 32 -3.53 7.75 -15.81
C THR A 32 -4.00 7.87 -14.37
N PHE A 33 -5.05 7.14 -14.01
CA PHE A 33 -5.62 7.17 -12.66
C PHE A 33 -4.70 6.56 -11.61
N ILE A 34 -4.05 5.43 -11.90
CA ILE A 34 -3.02 4.86 -10.99
C ILE A 34 -1.95 5.91 -10.66
N SER A 35 -1.47 6.63 -11.67
CA SER A 35 -0.42 7.63 -11.48
C SER A 35 -0.87 8.82 -10.63
N ILE A 36 -2.12 9.29 -10.83
CA ILE A 36 -2.72 10.37 -10.04
C ILE A 36 -2.93 9.92 -8.60
N LEU A 37 -3.52 8.74 -8.37
CA LEU A 37 -3.74 8.19 -7.03
C LEU A 37 -2.42 8.04 -6.27
N ASN A 38 -1.38 7.51 -6.91
CA ASN A 38 -0.06 7.42 -6.31
C ASN A 38 0.48 8.81 -5.94
N ALA A 39 0.33 9.82 -6.81
CA ALA A 39 0.77 11.18 -6.50
C ALA A 39 0.01 11.77 -5.28
N CYS A 40 -1.31 11.59 -5.23
CA CYS A 40 -2.13 11.99 -4.08
C CYS A 40 -1.67 11.29 -2.78
N GLY A 41 -1.33 9.99 -2.86
CA GLY A 41 -0.85 9.23 -1.71
C GLY A 41 0.52 9.70 -1.19
N HIS A 42 1.39 10.23 -2.04
CA HIS A 42 2.67 10.79 -1.60
C HIS A 42 2.56 12.21 -1.03
N THR A 43 1.47 12.92 -1.31
CA THR A 43 1.29 14.34 -0.93
C THR A 43 0.21 14.57 0.12
N GLY A 44 -0.52 13.52 0.51
CA GLY A 44 -1.60 13.61 1.49
C GLY A 44 -2.88 14.25 0.99
N LEU A 45 -3.08 14.30 -0.33
CA LEU A 45 -4.32 14.76 -0.94
C LEU A 45 -5.35 13.62 -0.98
N VAL A 46 -5.79 13.16 0.20
CA VAL A 46 -6.64 11.97 0.31
C VAL A 46 -7.99 12.17 -0.36
N GLU A 47 -8.64 13.31 -0.11
CA GLU A 47 -9.96 13.61 -0.66
C GLU A 47 -9.93 13.86 -2.17
N GLU A 48 -8.84 14.40 -2.70
CA GLU A 48 -8.60 14.49 -4.14
C GLU A 48 -8.38 13.09 -4.75
N GLY A 49 -7.63 12.23 -4.07
CA GLY A 49 -7.45 10.82 -4.46
C GLY A 49 -8.78 10.09 -4.54
N ARG A 50 -9.63 10.22 -3.52
CA ARG A 50 -10.98 9.64 -3.49
C ARG A 50 -11.86 10.14 -4.63
N ARG A 51 -11.93 11.47 -4.82
CA ARG A 51 -12.66 12.08 -5.94
C ARG A 51 -12.16 11.59 -7.30
N CYS A 52 -10.85 11.45 -7.47
CA CYS A 52 -10.28 10.90 -8.70
C CYS A 52 -10.72 9.45 -8.93
N PHE A 53 -10.66 8.61 -7.89
CA PHE A 53 -11.11 7.23 -7.96
C PHE A 53 -12.59 7.12 -8.35
N GLU A 54 -13.47 7.90 -7.71
CA GLU A 54 -14.91 7.93 -8.01
C GLU A 54 -15.20 8.45 -9.44
N SER A 55 -14.41 9.42 -9.91
CA SER A 55 -14.56 9.98 -11.26
C SER A 55 -14.28 8.96 -12.37
N MET A 56 -13.52 7.91 -12.09
CA MET A 56 -13.17 6.88 -13.09
C MET A 56 -14.43 6.30 -13.74
N GLY A 57 -15.34 5.77 -12.94
CA GLY A 57 -16.59 5.19 -13.43
C GLY A 57 -17.61 6.26 -13.83
N SER A 58 -17.79 7.27 -12.97
CA SER A 58 -18.87 8.26 -13.10
C SER A 58 -18.67 9.29 -14.22
N GLU A 59 -17.43 9.71 -14.49
CA GLU A 59 -17.11 10.72 -15.51
C GLU A 59 -16.48 10.11 -16.77
N PHE A 60 -15.66 9.06 -16.61
CA PHE A 60 -14.84 8.53 -17.70
C PHE A 60 -15.25 7.14 -18.19
N GLY A 61 -16.17 6.46 -17.51
CA GLY A 61 -16.59 5.10 -17.82
C GLY A 61 -15.42 4.11 -17.80
N ILE A 62 -14.52 4.26 -16.83
CA ILE A 62 -13.37 3.40 -16.58
C ILE A 62 -13.65 2.63 -15.29
N GLU A 63 -13.72 1.31 -15.38
CA GLU A 63 -13.90 0.46 -14.21
C GLU A 63 -12.60 0.43 -13.38
N PRO A 64 -12.66 0.68 -12.06
CA PRO A 64 -11.50 0.51 -11.18
C PRO A 64 -11.06 -0.95 -11.12
N GLY A 65 -9.78 -1.20 -11.37
CA GLY A 65 -9.16 -2.51 -11.14
C GLY A 65 -8.35 -2.55 -9.86
N VAL A 66 -7.76 -3.72 -9.57
CA VAL A 66 -7.05 -4.01 -8.31
C VAL A 66 -5.99 -2.95 -7.97
N GLU A 67 -5.20 -2.52 -8.96
CA GLU A 67 -4.14 -1.53 -8.76
C GLU A 67 -4.67 -0.16 -8.31
N HIS A 68 -5.90 0.21 -8.71
CA HIS A 68 -6.55 1.44 -8.26
C HIS A 68 -7.00 1.32 -6.80
N PHE A 69 -7.58 0.17 -6.42
CA PHE A 69 -7.96 -0.09 -5.03
C PHE A 69 -6.73 -0.12 -4.12
N VAL A 70 -5.65 -0.79 -4.54
CA VAL A 70 -4.38 -0.81 -3.80
C VAL A 70 -3.85 0.61 -3.60
N ALA A 71 -3.84 1.44 -4.65
CA ALA A 71 -3.41 2.84 -4.53
C ALA A 71 -4.30 3.63 -3.57
N LEU A 72 -5.63 3.41 -3.58
CA LEU A 72 -6.56 4.08 -2.67
C LEU A 72 -6.41 3.63 -1.21
N VAL A 73 -6.22 2.34 -0.97
CA VAL A 73 -5.90 1.77 0.35
C VAL A 73 -4.61 2.38 0.89
N ASP A 74 -3.58 2.49 0.04
CA ASP A 74 -2.31 3.08 0.39
C ASP A 74 -2.42 4.58 0.71
N ILE A 75 -3.20 5.35 -0.06
CA ILE A 75 -3.53 6.76 0.24
C ILE A 75 -4.16 6.85 1.65
N MET A 76 -5.23 6.10 1.91
CA MET A 76 -5.97 6.17 3.18
C MET A 76 -5.12 5.71 4.36
N GLY A 77 -4.42 4.58 4.19
CA GLY A 77 -3.59 4.00 5.22
C GLY A 77 -2.45 4.92 5.64
N ARG A 78 -1.71 5.49 4.67
CA ARG A 78 -0.61 6.41 4.98
C ARG A 78 -1.08 7.65 5.76
N HIS A 79 -2.32 8.07 5.59
CA HIS A 79 -2.89 9.25 6.24
C HIS A 79 -3.80 8.93 7.44
N GLY A 80 -3.71 7.71 7.98
CA GLY A 80 -4.32 7.35 9.26
C GLY A 80 -5.79 6.94 9.16
N GLN A 81 -6.38 6.90 7.96
CA GLN A 81 -7.74 6.41 7.71
C GLN A 81 -7.75 4.89 7.61
N LEU A 82 -7.20 4.22 8.63
CA LEU A 82 -6.99 2.77 8.64
C LEU A 82 -8.31 1.97 8.58
N ASN A 83 -9.36 2.44 9.25
CA ASN A 83 -10.67 1.79 9.23
C ASN A 83 -11.29 1.83 7.83
N GLU A 84 -11.20 2.97 7.14
CA GLU A 84 -11.68 3.08 5.76
C GLU A 84 -10.83 2.24 4.80
N ALA A 85 -9.51 2.17 5.03
CA ALA A 85 -8.61 1.34 4.24
C ALA A 85 -8.96 -0.15 4.36
N ILE A 86 -9.30 -0.64 5.57
CA ILE A 86 -9.73 -2.04 5.73
C ILE A 86 -11.13 -2.29 5.16
N ASP A 87 -12.06 -1.32 5.27
CA ASP A 87 -13.39 -1.43 4.65
C ASP A 87 -13.28 -1.53 3.12
N LEU A 88 -12.36 -0.78 2.50
CA LEU A 88 -12.06 -0.91 1.07
C LEU A 88 -11.56 -2.31 0.72
N ILE A 89 -10.61 -2.84 1.49
CA ILE A 89 -10.07 -4.20 1.26
C ILE A 89 -11.18 -5.25 1.37
N ASN A 90 -12.04 -5.14 2.39
CA ASN A 90 -13.17 -6.05 2.58
C ASN A 90 -14.23 -5.93 1.47
N GLY A 91 -14.33 -4.76 0.85
CA GLY A 91 -15.19 -4.50 -0.31
C GLY A 91 -14.60 -4.98 -1.64
N MET A 92 -13.30 -5.25 -1.71
CA MET A 92 -12.70 -5.93 -2.85
C MET A 92 -13.29 -7.35 -2.91
N SER A 93 -13.68 -7.81 -4.11
CA SER A 93 -14.15 -9.21 -4.28
C SER A 93 -13.11 -10.21 -3.74
N ALA A 94 -13.49 -11.48 -3.55
CA ALA A 94 -12.80 -12.53 -2.77
C ALA A 94 -11.27 -12.73 -2.96
N ASN A 95 -10.64 -12.02 -3.90
CA ASN A 95 -9.21 -11.93 -4.11
C ASN A 95 -8.68 -10.53 -3.74
N ALA A 96 -8.83 -10.12 -2.48
CA ALA A 96 -8.10 -8.97 -1.97
C ALA A 96 -6.60 -9.21 -2.22
N ASP A 97 -5.99 -8.32 -2.99
CA ASP A 97 -4.62 -8.53 -3.49
C ASP A 97 -3.61 -8.39 -2.35
N LYS A 98 -2.53 -9.18 -2.42
CA LYS A 98 -1.42 -9.10 -1.48
C LYS A 98 -0.84 -7.69 -1.35
N ALA A 99 -0.85 -6.90 -2.41
CA ALA A 99 -0.40 -5.51 -2.37
C ALA A 99 -1.31 -4.63 -1.49
N ALA A 100 -2.62 -4.91 -1.44
CA ALA A 100 -3.55 -4.16 -0.60
C ALA A 100 -3.31 -4.44 0.90
N TRP A 101 -3.15 -5.71 1.26
CA TRP A 101 -2.79 -6.09 2.62
C TRP A 101 -1.38 -5.60 3.02
N GLY A 102 -0.43 -5.62 2.08
CA GLY A 102 0.91 -5.05 2.26
C GLY A 102 0.87 -3.55 2.54
N ALA A 103 0.08 -2.81 1.76
CA ALA A 103 -0.14 -1.38 1.98
C ALA A 103 -0.78 -1.11 3.35
N LEU A 104 -1.82 -1.86 3.73
CA LEU A 104 -2.45 -1.72 5.05
C LEU A 104 -1.48 -2.04 6.19
N LEU A 105 -0.69 -3.11 6.09
CA LEU A 105 0.29 -3.47 7.11
C LEU A 105 1.38 -2.38 7.26
N GLY A 106 1.87 -1.85 6.14
CA GLY A 106 2.81 -0.73 6.13
C GLY A 106 2.24 0.52 6.80
N ALA A 107 0.98 0.84 6.52
CA ALA A 107 0.24 1.92 7.14
C ALA A 107 0.05 1.72 8.65
N CYS A 108 -0.30 0.51 9.09
CA CYS A 108 -0.45 0.20 10.51
C CYS A 108 0.85 0.43 11.28
N ARG A 109 2.00 0.14 10.68
CA ARG A 109 3.30 0.48 11.27
C ARG A 109 3.50 1.98 11.46
N ILE A 110 3.15 2.79 10.45
CA ILE A 110 3.27 4.26 10.52
C ILE A 110 2.45 4.83 11.67
N HIS A 111 1.24 4.30 11.87
CA HIS A 111 0.28 4.77 12.88
C HIS A 111 0.27 3.97 14.18
N ASN A 112 1.25 3.08 14.37
CA ASN A 112 1.37 2.20 15.54
C ASN A 112 0.08 1.43 15.90
N ASN A 113 -0.70 1.03 14.88
CA ASN A 113 -1.93 0.26 15.07
C ASN A 113 -1.63 -1.24 15.03
N VAL A 114 -1.17 -1.77 16.15
CA VAL A 114 -0.71 -3.17 16.26
C VAL A 114 -1.85 -4.18 16.07
N GLU A 115 -3.06 -3.86 16.53
CA GLU A 115 -4.23 -4.72 16.37
C GLU A 115 -4.56 -4.95 14.90
N LEU A 116 -4.64 -3.88 14.11
CA LEU A 116 -4.92 -3.99 12.68
C LEU A 116 -3.72 -4.54 11.91
N ALA A 117 -2.49 -4.27 12.36
CA ALA A 117 -1.29 -4.87 11.80
C ALA A 117 -1.30 -6.39 11.91
N ARG A 118 -1.73 -6.93 13.06
CA ARG A 118 -1.87 -8.38 13.24
C ARG A 118 -2.80 -8.97 12.18
N PHE A 119 -3.97 -8.37 12.01
CA PHE A 119 -4.96 -8.83 11.03
C PHE A 119 -4.41 -8.81 9.60
N ALA A 120 -3.78 -7.70 9.19
CA ALA A 120 -3.19 -7.57 7.86
C ALA A 120 -2.02 -8.56 7.64
N ALA A 121 -1.18 -8.76 8.65
CA ALA A 121 -0.08 -9.70 8.58
C ALA A 121 -0.56 -11.15 8.49
N GLU A 122 -1.57 -11.55 9.26
CA GLU A 122 -2.17 -12.89 9.16
C GLU A 122 -2.82 -13.15 7.79
N ALA A 123 -3.42 -12.14 7.16
CA ALA A 123 -3.92 -12.25 5.79
C ALA A 123 -2.76 -12.49 4.79
N LEU A 124 -1.67 -11.71 4.90
CA LEU A 124 -0.47 -11.89 4.06
C LEU A 124 0.19 -13.25 4.27
N MET A 125 0.27 -13.75 5.51
CA MET A 125 0.84 -15.08 5.79
C MET A 125 0.08 -16.21 5.10
N LYS A 126 -1.24 -16.04 4.88
CA LYS A 126 -2.06 -17.00 4.14
C LYS A 126 -1.88 -16.86 2.63
N LEU A 127 -1.69 -15.63 2.14
CA LEU A 127 -1.54 -15.32 0.71
C LEU A 127 -0.12 -15.60 0.18
N GLU A 128 0.90 -15.38 1.00
CA GLU A 128 2.33 -15.55 0.68
C GLU A 128 3.03 -16.35 1.80
N PRO A 129 2.72 -17.65 1.95
CA PRO A 129 3.26 -18.49 3.03
C PRO A 129 4.78 -18.63 3.01
N GLU A 130 5.43 -18.36 1.87
CA GLU A 130 6.88 -18.35 1.69
C GLU A 130 7.54 -17.04 2.15
N SER A 131 6.77 -15.98 2.39
CA SER A 131 7.30 -14.67 2.72
C SER A 131 7.54 -14.53 4.23
N SER A 132 8.77 -14.18 4.61
CA SER A 132 9.10 -13.83 6.00
C SER A 132 8.72 -12.39 6.37
N ALA A 133 8.41 -11.54 5.38
CA ALA A 133 8.23 -10.10 5.59
C ALA A 133 7.07 -9.75 6.55
N PRO A 134 5.87 -10.36 6.46
CA PRO A 134 4.77 -10.06 7.38
C PRO A 134 5.11 -10.41 8.83
N TYR A 135 5.82 -11.53 9.05
CA TYR A 135 6.28 -11.96 10.37
C TYR A 135 7.27 -10.96 10.97
N VAL A 136 8.28 -10.57 10.20
CA VAL A 136 9.33 -9.65 10.67
C VAL A 136 8.73 -8.29 11.02
N LEU A 137 7.82 -7.80 10.18
CA LEU A 137 7.19 -6.50 10.39
C LEU A 137 6.29 -6.50 11.64
N LEU A 138 5.45 -7.53 11.80
CA LEU A 138 4.58 -7.67 12.97
C LEU A 138 5.39 -7.87 14.27
N HIS A 139 6.46 -8.66 14.22
CA HIS A 139 7.39 -8.82 15.36
C HIS A 139 7.96 -7.46 15.80
N ASN A 140 8.47 -6.66 14.85
CA ASN A 140 9.07 -5.37 15.18
C ASN A 140 8.04 -4.42 15.77
N MET A 141 6.82 -4.38 15.22
CA MET A 141 5.74 -3.57 15.78
C MET A 141 5.38 -3.95 17.22
N TYR A 142 5.30 -5.25 17.54
CA TYR A 142 5.09 -5.68 18.93
C TYR A 142 6.24 -5.31 19.85
N ALA A 143 7.49 -5.41 19.36
CA ALA A 143 8.67 -5.02 20.13
C ALA A 143 8.69 -3.50 20.40
N ASP A 144 8.30 -2.68 19.42
CA ASP A 144 8.24 -1.22 19.54
C ASP A 144 7.24 -0.74 20.61
N VAL A 145 6.18 -1.52 20.88
CA VAL A 145 5.20 -1.27 21.96
C VAL A 145 5.44 -2.12 23.21
N GLU A 146 6.63 -2.70 23.35
CA GLU A 146 7.07 -3.53 24.50
C GLU A 146 6.19 -4.77 24.77
N GLN A 147 5.43 -5.22 23.79
CA GLN A 147 4.65 -6.47 23.87
C GLN A 147 5.52 -7.68 23.50
N TRP A 148 6.52 -7.95 24.33
CA TRP A 148 7.53 -8.99 24.08
C TRP A 148 6.95 -10.40 23.98
N GLU A 149 5.85 -10.69 24.68
CA GLU A 149 5.17 -11.99 24.59
C GLU A 149 4.64 -12.24 23.18
N ASN A 150 3.94 -11.25 22.61
CA ASN A 150 3.42 -11.30 21.25
C ASN A 150 4.55 -11.34 20.21
N ALA A 151 5.61 -10.55 20.40
CA ALA A 151 6.79 -10.59 19.53
C ALA A 151 7.43 -11.99 19.53
N ALA A 152 7.57 -12.62 20.69
CA ALA A 152 8.08 -13.99 20.81
C ALA A 152 7.16 -15.03 20.16
N GLU A 153 5.84 -14.84 20.22
CA GLU A 153 4.88 -15.70 19.50
C GLU A 153 5.06 -15.62 17.99
N VAL A 154 5.15 -14.40 17.42
CA VAL A 154 5.36 -14.20 15.99
C VAL A 154 6.69 -14.83 15.53
N ARG A 155 7.75 -14.74 16.34
CA ARG A 155 9.02 -15.41 16.05
C ARG A 155 8.86 -16.93 16.02
N LYS A 156 8.15 -17.53 16.98
CA LYS A 156 7.87 -18.97 16.98
C LYS A 156 7.05 -19.39 15.76
N MET A 157 6.10 -18.57 15.32
CA MET A 157 5.35 -18.83 14.08
C MET A 157 6.27 -18.88 12.86
N LEU A 158 7.20 -17.93 12.73
CA LEU A 158 8.19 -17.89 11.64
C LEU A 158 9.15 -19.08 11.66
N GLU A 159 9.56 -19.55 12.84
CA GLU A 159 10.43 -20.74 12.96
C GLU A 159 9.70 -22.02 12.53
N ARG A 160 8.39 -22.10 12.81
CA ARG A 160 7.55 -23.25 12.44
C ARG A 160 7.19 -23.28 10.96
N SER A 161 7.18 -22.13 10.28
CA SER A 161 6.78 -22.05 8.86
C SER A 161 7.85 -22.54 7.88
N ASN A 162 9.04 -22.97 8.36
CA ASN A 162 10.15 -23.50 7.56
C ASN A 162 10.61 -22.55 6.43
N ILE A 163 10.35 -21.24 6.59
CA ILE A 163 10.71 -20.21 5.63
C ILE A 163 12.23 -20.00 5.67
N LYS A 164 12.90 -20.14 4.53
CA LYS A 164 14.31 -19.77 4.40
C LYS A 164 14.41 -18.25 4.48
N LYS A 165 15.00 -17.72 5.55
CA LYS A 165 15.37 -16.30 5.61
C LYS A 165 16.39 -16.03 4.50
N GLU A 166 15.98 -15.33 3.45
CA GLU A 166 16.94 -14.73 2.53
C GLU A 166 17.73 -13.69 3.34
N CYS A 167 19.00 -13.99 3.64
CA CYS A 167 19.89 -12.99 4.20
C CYS A 167 20.02 -11.87 3.17
N ALA A 168 19.61 -10.66 3.52
CA ALA A 168 19.87 -9.48 2.70
C ALA A 168 21.40 -9.31 2.57
N SER A 169 21.96 -9.76 1.45
CA SER A 169 23.36 -9.56 1.13
C SER A 169 23.52 -8.22 0.42
N SER A 170 23.94 -7.19 1.16
CA SER A 170 24.58 -6.04 0.53
C SER A 170 26.00 -6.47 0.15
N TRP A 171 26.28 -6.58 -1.16
CA TRP A 171 27.65 -6.60 -1.66
C TRP A 171 28.29 -5.25 -1.33
N VAL A 172 29.00 -5.16 -0.21
CA VAL A 172 29.96 -4.07 -0.01
C VAL A 172 31.19 -4.47 -0.82
N ASP A 173 31.20 -4.05 -2.08
CA ASP A 173 32.39 -4.11 -2.92
C ASP A 173 33.46 -3.27 -2.23
N SER A 174 34.35 -3.94 -1.50
CA SER A 174 35.51 -3.35 -0.88
C SER A 174 36.60 -3.30 -1.94
N MET A 175 36.55 -2.27 -2.78
CA MET A 175 37.69 -1.88 -3.60
C MET A 175 38.32 -0.60 -3.07
N VAL A 176 39.66 -0.59 -3.18
CA VAL A 176 40.62 0.51 -2.99
C VAL A 176 41.22 0.62 -1.57
N CYS A 177 42.33 -0.10 -1.37
CA CYS A 177 43.67 0.50 -1.22
C CYS A 177 44.70 -0.42 -1.89
#